data_AF-A0ABD5EPY2-F1
#
_entry.id   AF-A0ABD5EPY2-F1
#
_cell.length_a   1.000
_cell.length_b   1.000
_cell.length_c   1.000
_cell.angle_alpha   90.00
_cell.angle_beta   90.00
_cell.angle_gamma   90.00
#
_symmetry.space_group_name_H-M   'P 1'
#
loop_
_entity.id
_entity.type
_entity.pdbx_description
1 polymer ?
#
loop_
_entity_poly.entity_id
_entity_poly.type
_entity_poly.pdbx_seq_one_letter_code
_entity_poly.pdbx_strand_id
1 'polypeptide(L)'
;MTADSTPGADGAWQSTRAERLCYRGPRLVTGADIVRISRTLALEPWHFVQTAPAAANDPTGVVLDNARRRVNVRIANAAHGCVFHVLTLEGTGRCGLGELAPVSCRMYPAVPGRDDEADAADAGAGREHPTGAAPEDEGPGTVGRPLDAAGLARARRDWVADRDHWFETVRRWNELDKGPGDPPGIEDFQRYLLEAHAARETGAPWPEEVVA
;
A
#
# COMPACT_ATOMS: atom_id res chain seq x y z
N MET A 1 36.53 -16.51 14.76
CA MET A 1 35.14 -17.02 14.68
C MET A 1 34.43 -16.20 13.64
N THR A 2 34.47 -16.63 12.39
CA THR A 2 33.68 -16.06 11.30
C THR A 2 32.28 -16.61 11.45
N ALA A 3 31.33 -15.77 11.89
CA ALA A 3 29.92 -16.13 11.91
C ALA A 3 29.50 -16.39 10.47
N ASP A 4 29.21 -17.66 10.17
CA ASP A 4 28.69 -18.10 8.88
C ASP A 4 27.29 -17.48 8.74
N SER A 5 27.25 -16.29 8.15
CA SER A 5 26.04 -15.46 8.05
C SER A 5 25.33 -15.87 6.77
N THR A 6 24.82 -17.09 6.73
CA THR A 6 23.90 -17.49 5.67
C THR A 6 22.69 -16.56 5.78
N PRO A 7 22.33 -15.80 4.74
CA PRO A 7 21.16 -14.93 4.81
C PRO A 7 19.94 -15.80 5.12
N GLY A 8 19.30 -15.56 6.27
CA GLY A 8 18.02 -16.20 6.58
C GLY A 8 17.01 -15.92 5.47
N ALA A 9 16.01 -16.80 5.30
CA ALA A 9 14.95 -16.62 4.31
C ALA A 9 14.29 -15.23 4.38
N ASP A 10 14.21 -14.67 5.59
CA ASP A 10 13.71 -13.32 5.86
C ASP A 10 14.57 -12.22 5.19
N GLY A 11 15.90 -12.33 5.23
CA GLY A 11 16.81 -11.33 4.64
C GLY A 11 16.77 -11.31 3.11
N ALA A 12 16.65 -12.49 2.49
CA ALA A 12 16.46 -12.62 1.04
C ALA A 12 15.12 -12.03 0.58
N TRP A 13 14.04 -12.29 1.34
CA TRP A 13 12.73 -11.72 1.06
C TRP A 13 12.73 -10.19 1.19
N GLN A 14 13.32 -9.65 2.26
CA GLN A 14 13.38 -8.19 2.48
C GLN A 14 14.17 -7.48 1.39
N SER A 15 15.31 -8.04 0.97
CA SER A 15 16.14 -7.47 -0.09
C SER A 15 15.40 -7.45 -1.43
N THR A 16 14.78 -8.57 -1.82
CA THR A 16 14.00 -8.64 -3.07
C THR A 16 12.80 -7.69 -3.04
N ARG A 17 12.09 -7.63 -1.91
CA ARG A 17 10.99 -6.67 -1.71
C ARG A 17 11.49 -5.23 -1.83
N ALA A 18 12.65 -4.92 -1.26
CA ALA A 18 13.22 -3.58 -1.31
C ALA A 18 13.56 -3.17 -2.76
N GLU A 19 14.17 -4.07 -3.53
CA GLU A 19 14.49 -3.83 -4.94
C GLU A 19 13.25 -3.71 -5.85
N ARG A 20 12.19 -4.48 -5.57
CA ARG A 20 11.00 -4.56 -6.43
C ARG A 20 9.89 -3.57 -6.05
N LEU A 21 9.46 -3.55 -4.78
CA LEU A 21 8.36 -2.70 -4.32
C LEU A 21 8.85 -1.39 -3.70
N CYS A 22 9.83 -1.45 -2.79
CA CYS A 22 10.29 -0.21 -2.16
C CYS A 22 11.01 0.67 -3.17
N TYR A 23 11.81 0.14 -4.10
CA TYR A 23 12.52 0.99 -5.06
C TYR A 23 11.60 1.54 -6.16
N ARG A 24 10.70 0.71 -6.72
CA ARG A 24 9.82 1.11 -7.83
C ARG A 24 8.54 1.84 -7.39
N GLY A 25 8.19 1.72 -6.11
CA GLY A 25 6.96 2.28 -5.52
C GLY A 25 5.80 1.28 -5.54
N PRO A 26 5.07 1.10 -4.42
CA PRO A 26 3.94 0.19 -4.35
C PRO A 26 2.77 0.69 -5.21
N ARG A 27 2.25 -0.18 -6.09
CA ARG A 27 1.22 0.18 -7.09
C ARG A 27 -0.22 0.01 -6.61
N LEU A 28 -0.47 -0.73 -5.53
CA LEU A 28 -1.80 -1.16 -5.10
C LEU A 28 -2.10 -0.71 -3.66
N VAL A 29 -1.86 0.57 -3.42
CA VAL A 29 -2.11 1.21 -2.13
C VAL A 29 -3.57 1.66 -2.12
N THR A 30 -4.31 1.30 -1.08
CA THR A 30 -5.72 1.69 -0.91
C THR A 30 -5.86 2.93 -0.03
N GLY A 31 -7.06 3.54 -0.02
CA GLY A 31 -7.40 4.57 0.96
C GLY A 31 -7.17 4.11 2.40
N ALA A 32 -7.49 2.85 2.71
CA ALA A 32 -7.28 2.25 4.03
C ALA A 32 -5.80 2.22 4.44
N ASP A 33 -4.89 1.90 3.50
CA ASP A 33 -3.45 1.96 3.75
C ASP A 33 -3.01 3.38 4.08
N ILE A 34 -3.47 4.37 3.31
CA ILE A 34 -3.14 5.79 3.53
C ILE A 34 -3.65 6.26 4.89
N VAL A 35 -4.91 6.00 5.23
CA VAL A 35 -5.50 6.42 6.51
C VAL A 35 -4.79 5.76 7.69
N ARG A 36 -4.52 4.45 7.61
CA ARG A 36 -3.82 3.70 8.65
C ARG A 36 -2.41 4.23 8.89
N ILE A 37 -1.66 4.52 7.82
CA ILE A 37 -0.32 5.12 7.91
C ILE A 37 -0.40 6.52 8.52
N SER A 38 -1.32 7.36 8.02
CA SER A 38 -1.49 8.75 8.47
C SER A 38 -1.72 8.81 9.98
N ARG A 39 -2.69 8.02 10.47
CA ARG A 39 -3.07 7.97 11.89
C ARG A 39 -1.93 7.44 12.75
N THR A 40 -1.25 6.39 12.30
CA THR A 40 -0.19 5.76 13.12
C THR A 40 1.06 6.62 13.19
N LEU A 41 1.40 7.33 12.12
CA LEU A 41 2.55 8.24 12.10
C LEU A 41 2.21 9.64 12.65
N ALA A 42 0.94 9.93 12.94
CA ALA A 42 0.45 11.27 13.24
C ALA A 42 0.89 12.30 12.19
N LEU A 43 0.81 11.91 10.91
CA LEU A 43 1.15 12.73 9.76
C LEU A 43 -0.03 12.75 8.80
N GLU A 44 -0.26 13.90 8.19
CA GLU A 44 -1.28 14.03 7.16
C GLU A 44 -0.82 13.35 5.85
N PRO A 45 -1.76 12.88 5.01
CA PRO A 45 -1.43 12.12 3.80
C PRO A 45 -0.42 12.81 2.88
N TRP A 46 -0.50 14.14 2.69
CA TRP A 46 0.38 14.92 1.82
C TRP A 46 1.87 14.82 2.20
N HIS A 47 2.21 14.41 3.42
CA HIS A 47 3.59 14.21 3.82
C HIS A 47 4.25 12.95 3.24
N PHE A 48 3.46 11.97 2.79
CA PHE A 48 3.99 10.68 2.34
C PHE A 48 3.32 10.10 1.09
N VAL A 49 2.30 10.77 0.54
CA VAL A 49 1.70 10.41 -0.74
C VAL A 49 2.06 11.44 -1.81
N GLN A 50 1.96 11.01 -3.07
CA GLN A 50 2.13 11.86 -4.24
C GLN A 50 1.09 11.50 -5.30
N THR A 51 0.88 12.40 -6.25
CA THR A 51 0.01 12.16 -7.40
C THR A 51 0.80 11.68 -8.62
N ALA A 52 0.19 10.83 -9.44
CA ALA A 52 0.65 10.52 -10.80
C ALA A 52 -0.52 10.66 -11.79
N PRO A 53 -0.27 10.93 -13.08
CA PRO A 53 -1.33 10.91 -14.09
C PRO A 53 -2.09 9.58 -14.08
N ALA A 54 -3.42 9.65 -14.13
CA ALA A 54 -4.30 8.49 -14.19
C ALA A 54 -4.79 8.25 -15.62
N ALA A 55 -5.01 6.99 -15.99
CA ALA A 55 -5.72 6.67 -17.21
C ALA A 55 -7.20 7.09 -17.12
N ALA A 56 -7.84 7.35 -18.27
CA ALA A 56 -9.21 7.85 -18.33
C ALA A 56 -10.21 6.92 -17.59
N ASN A 57 -10.05 5.61 -17.74
CA ASN A 57 -10.94 4.60 -17.16
C ASN A 57 -10.39 3.97 -15.87
N ASP A 58 -9.36 4.55 -15.26
CA ASP A 58 -8.81 4.03 -14.01
C ASP A 58 -9.79 4.28 -12.85
N PRO A 59 -10.28 3.25 -12.14
CA PRO A 59 -11.23 3.43 -11.02
C PRO A 59 -10.63 4.19 -9.84
N THR A 60 -9.30 4.32 -9.75
CA THR A 60 -8.60 5.11 -8.73
C THR A 60 -8.28 6.54 -9.17
N GLY A 61 -8.70 6.92 -10.38
CA GLY A 61 -8.45 8.24 -10.94
C GLY A 61 -9.32 9.32 -10.27
N VAL A 62 -8.67 10.13 -9.44
CA VAL A 62 -9.24 11.29 -8.74
C VAL A 62 -9.28 12.48 -9.70
N VAL A 63 -10.45 13.09 -9.84
CA VAL A 63 -10.67 14.28 -10.65
C VAL A 63 -10.50 15.52 -9.79
N LEU A 64 -9.57 16.39 -10.21
CA LEU A 64 -9.17 17.62 -9.54
C LEU A 64 -9.31 18.81 -10.49
N ASP A 65 -9.17 20.02 -9.95
CA ASP A 65 -9.02 21.25 -10.73
C ASP A 65 -10.18 21.50 -11.72
N ASN A 66 -11.44 21.30 -11.28
CA ASN A 66 -12.65 21.36 -12.13
C ASN A 66 -12.57 20.49 -13.39
N ALA A 67 -12.27 19.21 -13.19
CA ALA A 67 -12.13 18.21 -14.25
C ALA A 67 -10.98 18.42 -15.25
N ARG A 68 -10.03 19.32 -14.96
CA ARG A 68 -8.84 19.53 -15.79
C ARG A 68 -7.78 18.46 -15.59
N ARG A 69 -7.76 17.81 -14.42
CA ARG A 69 -6.72 16.83 -14.06
C ARG A 69 -7.34 15.56 -13.49
N ARG A 70 -6.82 14.42 -13.93
CA ARG A 70 -7.12 13.11 -13.38
C ARG A 70 -5.83 12.46 -12.88
N VAL A 71 -5.80 12.11 -11.60
CA VAL A 71 -4.58 11.62 -10.94
C VAL A 71 -4.84 10.41 -10.06
N ASN A 72 -3.86 9.52 -9.96
CA ASN A 72 -3.83 8.45 -8.97
C ASN A 72 -3.02 8.92 -7.77
N VAL A 73 -3.48 8.56 -6.57
CA VAL A 73 -2.73 8.75 -5.32
C VAL A 73 -1.88 7.51 -5.06
N ARG A 74 -0.60 7.71 -4.78
CA ARG A 74 0.35 6.63 -4.47
C ARG A 74 1.29 7.06 -3.35
N ILE A 75 1.95 6.10 -2.70
CA ILE A 75 3.04 6.43 -1.77
C ILE A 75 4.15 7.16 -2.52
N ALA A 76 4.68 8.21 -1.90
CA ALA A 76 5.73 9.04 -2.47
C ALA A 76 7.03 8.26 -2.66
N ASN A 77 7.78 8.62 -3.70
CA ASN A 77 9.16 8.19 -3.84
C ASN A 77 10.07 9.36 -3.46
N ALA A 78 11.06 9.09 -2.61
CA ALA A 78 12.24 9.90 -2.38
C ALA A 78 13.35 9.57 -3.41
N ALA A 79 14.52 10.17 -3.26
CA ALA A 79 15.67 9.97 -4.17
C ALA A 79 16.13 8.51 -4.28
N HIS A 80 15.82 7.66 -3.30
CA HIS A 80 16.27 6.27 -3.20
C HIS A 80 15.13 5.24 -3.28
N GLY A 81 13.99 5.64 -3.86
CA GLY A 81 12.78 4.82 -3.95
C GLY A 81 11.66 5.34 -3.04
N CYS A 82 10.71 4.49 -2.68
CA CYS A 82 9.62 4.75 -1.73
C CYS A 82 10.12 5.48 -0.49
N VAL A 83 9.35 6.47 -0.04
CA VAL A 83 9.67 7.33 1.12
C VAL A 83 9.89 6.55 2.42
N PHE A 84 9.35 5.33 2.52
CA PHE A 84 9.53 4.44 3.66
C PHE A 84 10.65 3.41 3.50
N HIS A 85 11.52 3.55 2.49
CA HIS A 85 12.66 2.67 2.31
C HIS A 85 13.80 3.07 3.27
N VAL A 86 14.31 2.11 4.06
CA VAL A 86 15.41 2.30 5.00
C VAL A 86 16.53 1.33 4.65
N LEU A 87 17.76 1.83 4.51
CA LEU A 87 18.95 0.99 4.39
C LEU A 87 19.45 0.61 5.78
N THR A 88 19.76 -0.67 5.97
CA THR A 88 20.43 -1.17 7.18
C THR A 88 21.94 -0.93 7.09
N LEU A 89 22.63 -1.06 8.23
CA LEU A 89 24.10 -0.98 8.29
C LEU A 89 24.80 -2.08 7.46
N GLU A 90 24.10 -3.17 7.19
CA GLU A 90 24.58 -4.29 6.38
C GLU A 90 24.40 -4.04 4.86
N GLY A 91 23.85 -2.87 4.49
CA GLY A 91 23.58 -2.51 3.10
C GLY A 91 22.29 -3.13 2.54
N THR A 92 21.51 -3.83 3.36
CA THR A 92 20.21 -4.40 2.96
C THR A 92 19.09 -3.37 3.09
N GLY A 93 18.14 -3.37 2.16
CA GLY A 93 16.97 -2.50 2.21
C GLY A 93 15.82 -3.12 3.01
N ARG A 94 15.12 -2.32 3.81
CA ARG A 94 13.88 -2.72 4.50
C ARG A 94 12.81 -1.63 4.43
N CYS A 95 11.54 -2.03 4.57
CA CYS A 95 10.45 -1.08 4.74
C CYS A 95 10.42 -0.58 6.19
N GLY A 96 10.56 0.72 6.39
CA GLY A 96 10.50 1.38 7.70
C GLY A 96 9.13 1.35 8.37
N LEU A 97 8.07 0.96 7.66
CA LEU A 97 6.73 0.82 8.21
C LEU A 97 6.50 -0.51 8.96
N GLY A 98 7.35 -1.52 8.78
CA GLY A 98 7.13 -2.85 9.35
C GLY A 98 5.73 -3.39 9.02
N GLU A 99 4.93 -3.68 10.05
CA GLU A 99 3.55 -4.19 9.93
C GLU A 99 2.53 -3.16 9.42
N LEU A 100 2.88 -1.88 9.47
CA LEU A 100 2.06 -0.79 8.90
C LEU A 100 2.21 -0.69 7.38
N ALA A 101 3.11 -1.47 6.78
CA ALA A 101 3.29 -1.45 5.34
C ALA A 101 1.97 -1.72 4.60
N PRO A 102 1.78 -1.11 3.41
CA PRO A 102 0.62 -1.38 2.57
C PRO A 102 0.41 -2.88 2.38
N VAL A 103 -0.84 -3.34 2.23
CA VAL A 103 -1.14 -4.77 2.09
C VAL A 103 -0.33 -5.40 0.94
N SER A 104 -0.20 -4.69 -0.17
CA SER A 104 0.62 -5.13 -1.32
C SER A 104 2.11 -5.34 -0.99
N CYS A 105 2.65 -4.59 -0.02
CA CYS A 105 4.01 -4.76 0.48
C CYS A 105 4.16 -5.94 1.45
N ARG A 106 3.10 -6.28 2.18
CA ARG A 106 3.10 -7.41 3.14
C ARG A 106 2.89 -8.75 2.46
N MET A 107 2.09 -8.79 1.40
CA MET A 107 1.80 -10.02 0.66
C MET A 107 2.87 -10.38 -0.38
N TYR A 108 3.83 -9.49 -0.67
CA TYR A 108 4.90 -9.74 -1.62
C TYR A 108 5.58 -11.11 -1.39
N PRO A 109 5.92 -11.89 -2.44
CA PRO A 109 5.74 -11.60 -3.86
C PRO A 109 4.32 -11.81 -4.39
N ALA A 110 3.38 -12.33 -3.59
CA ALA A 110 1.99 -12.49 -3.97
C ALA A 110 1.28 -11.12 -3.96
N VAL A 111 1.44 -10.35 -5.03
CA VAL A 111 0.85 -9.02 -5.17
C VAL A 111 -0.68 -9.15 -5.31
N PRO A 112 -1.51 -8.47 -4.48
CA PRO A 112 -2.97 -8.53 -4.58
C PRO A 112 -3.48 -8.14 -5.97
N GLY A 113 -4.61 -8.71 -6.42
CA GLY A 113 -5.28 -8.26 -7.66
C GLY A 113 -4.49 -8.44 -8.96
N ARG A 114 -3.32 -9.07 -8.92
CA ARG A 114 -2.66 -9.61 -10.10
C ARG A 114 -3.12 -11.05 -10.23
N ASP A 115 -4.09 -11.29 -11.10
CA ASP A 115 -4.45 -12.66 -11.47
C ASP A 115 -3.24 -13.28 -12.18
N ASP A 116 -2.87 -14.49 -11.74
CA ASP A 116 -1.62 -15.16 -12.10
C ASP A 116 -1.51 -15.42 -13.60
N GLU A 117 -0.74 -14.61 -14.34
CA GLU A 117 -0.19 -15.01 -15.65
C GLU A 117 1.13 -14.31 -16.05
N ALA A 118 1.70 -13.43 -15.21
CA ALA A 118 2.88 -12.64 -15.59
C ALA A 118 4.08 -12.70 -14.62
N ASP A 119 4.09 -13.61 -13.64
CA ASP A 119 5.25 -13.80 -12.74
C ASP A 119 6.06 -15.09 -13.03
N ALA A 120 5.68 -15.86 -14.05
CA ALA A 120 6.52 -16.96 -14.57
C ALA A 120 7.71 -16.50 -15.44
N ALA A 121 7.77 -15.23 -15.84
CA ALA A 121 8.79 -14.73 -16.78
C ALA A 121 9.99 -14.02 -16.11
N ASP A 122 9.96 -13.82 -14.79
CA ASP A 122 11.08 -13.16 -14.05
C ASP A 122 11.49 -13.94 -12.78
N ALA A 123 10.98 -15.17 -12.62
CA ALA A 123 11.44 -16.16 -11.62
C ALA A 123 12.55 -17.04 -12.23
N GLY A 124 13.52 -16.42 -12.90
CA GLY A 124 14.71 -17.07 -13.41
C GLY A 124 15.80 -17.22 -12.34
N ALA A 125 15.53 -17.97 -11.27
CA ALA A 125 16.55 -18.57 -10.42
C ALA A 125 15.90 -19.64 -9.54
N GLY A 126 15.93 -20.89 -10.00
CA GLY A 126 15.46 -22.03 -9.23
C GLY A 126 16.24 -22.17 -7.92
N ARG A 127 15.53 -22.59 -6.86
CA ARG A 127 16.11 -23.27 -5.71
C ARG A 127 15.05 -24.16 -5.07
N GLU A 128 15.35 -25.45 -5.08
CA GLU A 128 14.60 -26.52 -4.43
C GLU A 128 14.46 -26.24 -2.93
N HIS A 129 13.26 -26.49 -2.38
CA HIS A 129 13.01 -26.50 -0.95
C HIS A 129 13.66 -27.73 -0.29
N PRO A 130 14.51 -27.58 0.74
CA PRO A 130 14.69 -28.64 1.72
C PRO A 130 13.63 -28.48 2.81
N THR A 131 12.78 -29.50 2.94
CA THR A 131 11.91 -29.72 4.08
C THR A 131 12.73 -30.10 5.32
N GLY A 132 12.58 -29.35 6.41
CA GLY A 132 12.93 -29.85 7.74
C GLY A 132 13.52 -28.83 8.72
N ALA A 133 12.67 -28.21 9.52
CA ALA A 133 12.87 -27.98 10.96
C ALA A 133 11.55 -27.49 11.59
N ALA A 134 11.16 -28.08 12.71
CA ALA A 134 9.92 -27.79 13.44
C ALA A 134 9.95 -26.39 14.10
N PRO A 135 8.79 -25.76 14.37
CA PRO A 135 8.75 -24.38 14.82
C PRO A 135 8.99 -24.29 16.33
N GLU A 136 9.92 -23.43 16.73
CA GLU A 136 9.88 -22.82 18.04
C GLU A 136 8.75 -21.78 18.05
N ASP A 137 7.95 -21.86 19.11
CA ASP A 137 6.71 -21.14 19.35
C ASP A 137 6.99 -19.64 19.58
N GLU A 138 6.88 -18.85 18.50
CA GLU A 138 6.70 -17.39 18.57
C GLU A 138 5.55 -17.01 17.62
N GLY A 139 4.52 -16.38 18.17
CA GLY A 139 3.20 -16.23 17.54
C GLY A 139 3.15 -15.52 16.17
N PRO A 140 2.00 -15.57 15.48
CA PRO A 140 1.84 -15.00 14.15
C PRO A 140 1.98 -13.47 14.18
N GLY A 141 2.98 -12.91 13.46
CA GLY A 141 3.12 -11.47 13.24
C GLY A 141 4.48 -10.83 13.55
N THR A 142 5.59 -11.58 13.57
CA THR A 142 6.93 -10.96 13.68
C THR A 142 7.29 -10.12 12.46
N VAL A 143 7.75 -8.90 12.74
CA VAL A 143 8.12 -7.84 11.78
C VAL A 143 9.01 -8.38 10.66
N GLY A 144 8.55 -8.25 9.42
CA GLY A 144 9.39 -8.47 8.24
C GLY A 144 9.54 -9.92 7.79
N ARG A 145 8.61 -10.81 8.20
CA ARG A 145 8.46 -12.16 7.63
C ARG A 145 7.40 -12.20 6.52
N PRO A 146 7.54 -13.10 5.54
CA PRO A 146 6.46 -13.41 4.60
C PRO A 146 5.21 -13.90 5.34
N LEU A 147 4.03 -13.56 4.83
CA LEU A 147 2.77 -14.12 5.33
C LEU A 147 2.67 -15.60 4.98
N ASP A 148 2.17 -16.41 5.92
CA ASP A 148 1.78 -17.79 5.66
C ASP A 148 0.49 -17.86 4.80
N ALA A 149 0.08 -19.08 4.42
CA ALA A 149 -1.08 -19.26 3.54
C ALA A 149 -2.38 -18.69 4.16
N ALA A 150 -2.57 -18.84 5.47
CA ALA A 150 -3.75 -18.32 6.16
C ALA A 150 -3.73 -16.78 6.24
N GLY A 151 -2.57 -16.20 6.52
CA GLY A 151 -2.31 -14.76 6.53
C GLY A 151 -2.50 -14.14 5.15
N LEU A 152 -1.99 -14.76 4.09
CA LEU A 152 -2.22 -14.34 2.71
C LEU A 152 -3.70 -14.35 2.35
N ALA A 153 -4.43 -15.41 2.70
CA ALA A 153 -5.86 -15.52 2.43
C ALA A 153 -6.66 -14.43 3.17
N ARG A 154 -6.29 -14.12 4.42
CA ARG A 154 -6.90 -13.03 5.19
C ARG A 154 -6.60 -11.67 4.56
N ALA A 155 -5.33 -11.39 4.30
CA ALA A 155 -4.89 -10.14 3.70
C ALA A 155 -5.53 -9.89 2.32
N ARG A 156 -5.76 -10.94 1.51
CA ARG A 156 -6.51 -10.85 0.25
C ARG A 156 -7.96 -10.40 0.47
N ARG A 157 -8.67 -10.97 1.45
CA ARG A 157 -10.06 -10.58 1.75
C ARG A 157 -10.15 -9.14 2.22
N ASP A 158 -9.29 -8.76 3.15
CA ASP A 158 -9.24 -7.41 3.71
C ASP A 158 -8.93 -6.39 2.60
N TRP A 159 -7.96 -6.71 1.72
CA TRP A 159 -7.62 -5.88 0.57
C TRP A 159 -8.79 -5.69 -0.40
N VAL A 160 -9.58 -6.73 -0.69
CA VAL A 160 -10.74 -6.61 -1.59
C VAL A 160 -11.74 -5.60 -1.00
N ALA A 161 -12.09 -5.74 0.28
CA ALA A 161 -13.00 -4.81 0.93
C ALA A 161 -12.45 -3.37 0.94
N ASP A 162 -11.17 -3.19 1.22
CA ASP A 162 -10.52 -1.88 1.22
C ASP A 162 -10.38 -1.27 -0.17
N ARG A 163 -10.14 -2.09 -1.19
CA ARG A 163 -10.12 -1.67 -2.61
C ARG A 163 -11.49 -1.18 -3.05
N ASP A 164 -12.53 -1.94 -2.75
CA ASP A 164 -13.89 -1.61 -3.19
C ASP A 164 -14.37 -0.32 -2.51
N HIS A 165 -14.09 -0.15 -1.22
CA HIS A 165 -14.34 1.11 -0.53
C HIS A 165 -13.53 2.27 -1.10
N TRP A 166 -12.28 2.03 -1.48
CA TRP A 166 -11.44 3.04 -2.13
C TRP A 166 -12.02 3.49 -3.48
N PHE A 167 -12.47 2.55 -4.30
CA PHE A 167 -13.15 2.88 -5.57
C PHE A 167 -14.42 3.70 -5.34
N GLU A 168 -15.21 3.34 -4.34
CA GLU A 168 -16.42 4.08 -3.97
C GLU A 168 -16.09 5.50 -3.48
N THR A 169 -15.05 5.66 -2.66
CA THR A 169 -14.59 6.98 -2.18
C THR A 169 -14.19 7.88 -3.35
N VAL A 170 -13.43 7.35 -4.31
CA VAL A 170 -13.02 8.09 -5.51
C VAL A 170 -14.23 8.44 -6.38
N ARG A 171 -15.17 7.49 -6.56
CA ARG A 171 -16.40 7.72 -7.33
C ARG A 171 -17.22 8.86 -6.73
N ARG A 172 -17.51 8.80 -5.42
CA ARG A 172 -18.29 9.84 -4.72
C ARG A 172 -17.61 11.18 -4.75
N TRP A 173 -16.30 11.24 -4.47
CA TRP A 173 -15.52 12.46 -4.64
C TRP A 173 -15.71 13.07 -6.02
N ASN A 174 -15.61 12.26 -7.08
CA ASN A 174 -15.70 12.73 -8.46
C ASN A 174 -17.10 13.28 -8.82
N GLU A 175 -18.15 12.81 -8.14
CA GLU A 175 -19.55 13.23 -8.36
C GLU A 175 -19.96 14.47 -7.55
N LEU A 176 -19.18 14.89 -6.55
CA LEU A 176 -19.47 16.11 -5.78
C LEU A 176 -19.54 17.34 -6.69
N ASP A 177 -20.59 18.15 -6.50
CA ASP A 177 -20.69 19.47 -7.11
C ASP A 177 -19.70 20.42 -6.43
N LYS A 178 -18.68 20.82 -7.20
CA LYS A 178 -17.57 21.64 -6.74
C LYS A 178 -17.73 22.99 -7.41
N GLY A 179 -18.31 23.94 -6.69
CA GLY A 179 -18.60 25.27 -7.21
C GLY A 179 -17.36 25.93 -7.87
N PRO A 180 -17.56 26.86 -8.81
CA PRO A 180 -16.48 27.37 -9.67
C PRO A 180 -15.48 28.31 -8.96
N GLY A 181 -15.76 28.73 -7.72
CA GLY A 181 -15.02 29.78 -7.01
C GLY A 181 -13.67 29.35 -6.45
N ASP A 182 -13.48 28.06 -6.18
CA ASP A 182 -12.23 27.47 -5.70
C ASP A 182 -12.20 25.96 -6.06
N PRO A 183 -11.52 25.56 -7.14
CA PRO A 183 -11.51 24.17 -7.56
C PRO A 183 -10.75 23.32 -6.53
N PRO A 184 -11.33 22.22 -6.02
CA PRO A 184 -10.67 21.45 -4.98
C PRO A 184 -9.40 20.78 -5.51
N GLY A 185 -8.36 20.88 -4.68
CA GLY A 185 -7.06 20.30 -4.93
C GLY A 185 -6.94 18.88 -4.38
N ILE A 186 -5.72 18.35 -4.46
CA ILE A 186 -5.43 17.02 -3.93
C ILE A 186 -5.56 16.95 -2.40
N GLU A 187 -5.24 18.03 -1.69
CA GLU A 187 -5.35 18.09 -0.22
C GLU A 187 -6.81 18.01 0.23
N ASP A 188 -7.74 18.62 -0.52
CA ASP A 188 -9.17 18.52 -0.24
C ASP A 188 -9.69 17.09 -0.43
N PHE A 189 -9.23 16.41 -1.48
CA PHE A 189 -9.53 14.99 -1.66
C PHE A 189 -8.94 14.14 -0.53
N GLN A 190 -7.72 14.44 -0.06
CA GLN A 190 -7.10 13.72 1.04
C GLN A 190 -7.86 13.95 2.36
N ARG A 191 -8.38 15.16 2.59
CA ARG A 191 -9.27 15.45 3.72
C ARG A 191 -10.58 14.66 3.62
N TYR A 192 -11.21 14.66 2.45
CA TYR A 192 -12.41 13.86 2.17
C TYR A 192 -12.17 12.36 2.40
N LEU A 193 -11.02 11.83 1.97
CA LEU A 193 -10.63 10.45 2.23
C LEU A 193 -10.60 10.13 3.73
N LEU A 194 -10.03 11.01 4.55
CA LEU A 194 -9.96 10.82 6.01
C LEU A 194 -11.36 10.82 6.64
N GLU A 195 -12.23 11.73 6.19
CA GLU A 195 -13.63 11.83 6.65
C GLU A 195 -14.46 10.61 6.24
N ALA A 196 -14.36 10.18 4.98
CA ALA A 196 -15.05 9.00 4.47
C ALA A 196 -14.64 7.72 5.22
N HIS A 197 -13.36 7.57 5.55
CA HIS A 197 -12.90 6.45 6.37
C HIS A 197 -13.38 6.52 7.81
N ALA A 198 -13.42 7.71 8.41
CA ALA A 198 -13.99 7.88 9.75
C ALA A 198 -15.48 7.48 9.76
N ALA A 199 -16.24 7.89 8.74
CA ALA A 199 -17.64 7.52 8.57
C ALA A 199 -17.82 6.00 8.42
N ARG A 200 -17.00 5.34 7.59
CA ARG A 200 -16.99 3.87 7.44
C ARG A 200 -16.78 3.16 8.77
N GLU A 201 -15.84 3.63 9.59
CA GLU A 201 -15.50 3.00 10.87
C GLU A 201 -16.62 3.12 11.91
N THR A 202 -17.37 4.23 11.90
CA THR A 202 -18.48 4.48 12.83
C THR A 202 -19.84 4.03 12.29
N GLY A 203 -19.89 3.53 11.05
CA GLY A 203 -21.16 3.22 10.36
C GLY A 203 -22.02 4.47 10.11
N ALA A 204 -21.39 5.64 9.99
CA ALA A 204 -22.08 6.89 9.72
C ALA A 204 -22.35 7.07 8.21
N PRO A 205 -23.27 7.98 7.82
CA PRO A 205 -23.45 8.40 6.43
C PRO A 205 -22.16 8.96 5.82
N TRP A 206 -22.11 9.04 4.49
CA TRP A 206 -20.95 9.63 3.80
C TRP A 206 -20.81 11.13 4.12
N PRO A 207 -19.60 11.71 4.00
CA PRO A 207 -19.36 13.10 4.38
C PRO A 207 -20.33 14.10 3.74
N GLU A 208 -20.65 13.89 2.46
CA GLU A 208 -21.59 14.73 1.72
C GLU A 208 -23.06 14.59 2.14
N GLU A 209 -23.43 13.46 2.77
CA GLU A 209 -24.79 13.19 3.24
C GLU A 209 -25.07 13.83 4.60
N VAL A 210 -24.04 14.29 5.32
CA VAL A 210 -24.16 14.97 6.62
C VAL A 210 -24.29 16.49 6.47
N VAL A 211 -23.76 17.05 5.38
CA VAL A 211 -23.72 18.50 5.12
C VAL A 211 -24.92 18.96 4.26
N ALA A 212 -25.60 18.04 3.58
CA ALA A 212 -26.80 18.29 2.77
C ALA A 212 -28.06 18.45 3.63
#